data_AF-A0A1Q3WR22-F1
#
_entry.id   AF-A0A1Q3WR22-F1
#
_cell.length_a   1.000
_cell.length_b   1.000
_cell.length_c   1.000
_cell.angle_alpha   90.00
_cell.angle_beta   90.00
_cell.angle_gamma   90.00
#
_symmetry.space_group_name_H-M   'P 1'
#
loop_
_entity.id
_entity.type
_entity.pdbx_description
1 polymer ?
#
loop_
_entity_poly.entity_id
_entity_poly.type
_entity_poly.pdbx_seq_one_letter_code
_entity_poly.pdbx_strand_id
1 'polypeptide(L)'
;MLRWGNMILVLLLLCFAAGLNAQGIKKPDDGKKPAKKDTSSVPYIPVYLGHSDKRGGLISKSDFDMLLKQGISSRDSSGNEFNIVGFTFSYVQRNLYEDSVGRLMIVPDYLSEYCTGDTLTPAVSNNIYAITKQSDTAYFDDILLRRRKDGMGAYGKGMKFILTK
;
A
#
# COMPACT_ATOMS: atom_id res chain seq x y z
N MET A 1 -40.45 -59.81 7.99
CA MET A 1 -41.35 -59.10 7.05
C MET A 1 -40.58 -57.90 6.51
N LEU A 2 -40.03 -57.92 5.28
CA LEU A 2 -40.68 -57.49 4.01
C LEU A 2 -41.60 -56.27 4.19
N ARG A 3 -41.62 -55.21 3.38
CA ARG A 3 -40.90 -54.70 2.19
C ARG A 3 -41.55 -53.32 1.92
N TRP A 4 -40.95 -52.51 1.04
CA TRP A 4 -41.55 -51.36 0.30
C TRP A 4 -41.16 -49.94 0.76
N GLY A 5 -40.70 -49.14 -0.21
CA GLY A 5 -40.47 -47.70 -0.02
C GLY A 5 -39.56 -47.05 -1.06
N ASN A 6 -38.78 -47.81 -1.84
CA ASN A 6 -38.10 -47.29 -3.03
C ASN A 6 -39.07 -47.28 -4.21
N MET A 7 -39.95 -46.29 -4.32
CA MET A 7 -40.61 -45.94 -5.60
C MET A 7 -41.45 -44.65 -5.60
N ILE A 8 -41.10 -43.62 -4.82
CA ILE A 8 -41.77 -42.30 -4.94
C ILE A 8 -40.71 -41.20 -4.78
N LEU A 9 -40.09 -40.79 -5.88
CA LEU A 9 -39.83 -39.38 -6.25
C LEU A 9 -38.92 -39.21 -7.48
N VAL A 10 -38.87 -40.19 -8.38
CA VAL A 10 -38.40 -39.98 -9.78
C VAL A 10 -39.44 -39.17 -10.60
N LEU A 11 -40.45 -38.59 -9.94
CA LEU A 11 -41.59 -37.90 -10.51
C LEU A 11 -41.59 -36.38 -10.26
N LEU A 12 -40.42 -35.79 -10.02
CA LEU A 12 -40.21 -34.35 -9.80
C LEU A 12 -39.18 -33.75 -10.77
N LEU A 13 -39.09 -34.32 -11.97
CA LEU A 13 -38.10 -33.98 -13.02
C LEU A 13 -38.75 -33.62 -14.37
N LEU A 14 -40.02 -33.19 -14.37
CA LEU A 14 -40.82 -33.00 -15.59
C LEU A 14 -41.69 -31.73 -15.65
N CYS A 15 -41.31 -30.63 -14.97
CA CYS A 15 -42.14 -29.40 -14.95
C CYS A 15 -41.46 -28.08 -15.35
N PHE A 16 -40.36 -28.07 -16.11
CA PHE A 16 -39.82 -26.81 -16.67
C PHE A 16 -39.53 -26.90 -18.17
N ALA A 17 -40.50 -27.39 -18.93
CA ALA A 17 -40.53 -27.26 -20.39
C ALA A 17 -41.85 -26.58 -20.82
N ALA A 18 -41.94 -25.26 -20.65
CA ALA A 18 -42.86 -24.39 -21.37
C ALA A 18 -42.52 -22.93 -21.10
N GLY A 19 -41.87 -22.26 -22.05
CA GLY A 19 -41.55 -20.84 -21.94
C GLY A 19 -40.50 -20.33 -22.93
N LEU A 20 -40.47 -20.86 -24.16
CA LEU A 20 -39.73 -20.24 -25.27
C LEU A 20 -40.50 -19.00 -25.73
N ASN A 21 -40.26 -17.87 -25.07
CA ASN A 21 -40.68 -16.57 -25.59
C ASN A 21 -39.60 -16.07 -26.56
N ALA A 22 -39.99 -16.02 -27.83
CA ALA A 22 -39.28 -15.35 -28.90
C ALA A 22 -39.09 -13.86 -28.54
N GLN A 23 -37.87 -13.47 -28.20
CA GLN A 23 -37.45 -12.07 -28.16
C GLN A 23 -36.43 -11.85 -29.28
N GLY A 24 -36.80 -10.96 -30.19
CA GLY A 24 -36.12 -10.73 -31.46
C GLY A 24 -34.64 -10.40 -31.31
N ILE A 25 -33.87 -10.94 -32.24
CA ILE A 25 -32.47 -10.59 -32.49
C ILE A 25 -32.41 -9.09 -32.83
N LYS A 26 -31.91 -8.28 -31.89
CA LYS A 26 -31.42 -6.94 -32.19
C LYS A 26 -29.97 -7.05 -32.64
N LYS A 27 -29.67 -6.45 -33.79
CA LYS A 27 -28.32 -6.30 -34.36
C LYS A 27 -27.35 -5.67 -33.35
N PRO A 28 -26.05 -5.98 -33.44
CA PRO A 28 -25.05 -5.41 -32.54
C PRO A 28 -24.97 -3.90 -32.77
N ASP A 29 -25.17 -3.13 -31.71
CA ASP A 29 -24.99 -1.68 -31.68
C ASP A 29 -23.51 -1.38 -31.39
N ASP A 30 -22.93 -0.57 -32.26
CA ASP A 30 -21.54 -0.14 -32.20
C ASP A 30 -21.31 0.76 -30.98
N GLY A 31 -20.31 0.39 -30.18
CA GLY A 31 -19.53 1.33 -29.37
C GLY A 31 -20.28 2.12 -28.29
N LYS A 32 -20.28 1.58 -27.07
CA LYS A 32 -20.05 2.37 -25.84
C LYS A 32 -19.41 1.47 -24.79
N LYS A 33 -18.10 1.67 -24.55
CA LYS A 33 -17.40 1.08 -23.41
C LYS A 33 -18.21 1.42 -22.14
N PRO A 34 -18.47 0.45 -21.23
CA PRO A 34 -19.05 0.78 -19.95
C PRO A 34 -18.12 1.79 -19.27
N ALA A 35 -18.67 2.95 -18.92
CA ALA A 35 -17.96 3.97 -18.18
C ALA A 35 -17.35 3.28 -16.95
N LYS A 36 -16.01 3.34 -16.83
CA LYS A 36 -15.33 2.94 -15.62
C LYS A 36 -15.99 3.74 -14.51
N LYS A 37 -16.66 3.03 -13.59
CA LYS A 37 -17.14 3.60 -12.34
C LYS A 37 -15.89 4.14 -11.68
N ASP A 38 -15.71 5.46 -11.66
CA ASP A 38 -14.64 6.11 -10.93
C ASP A 38 -14.74 5.60 -9.50
N THR A 39 -13.82 4.71 -9.13
CA THR A 39 -13.55 4.41 -7.73
C THR A 39 -13.23 5.75 -7.11
N SER A 40 -14.17 6.30 -6.34
CA SER A 40 -13.96 7.46 -5.49
C SER A 40 -12.63 7.25 -4.80
N SER A 41 -11.60 7.99 -5.22
CA SER A 41 -10.27 7.85 -4.64
C SER A 41 -10.44 8.22 -3.17
N VAL A 42 -10.28 7.25 -2.28
CA VAL A 42 -10.23 7.55 -0.85
C VAL A 42 -9.09 8.55 -0.70
N PRO A 43 -9.34 9.79 -0.23
CA PRO A 43 -8.31 10.80 -0.22
C PRO A 43 -7.23 10.37 0.78
N TYR A 44 -6.00 10.26 0.29
CA TYR A 44 -4.85 9.99 1.14
C TYR A 44 -4.59 11.18 2.07
N ILE A 45 -4.43 10.91 3.36
CA ILE A 45 -4.12 11.92 4.37
C ILE A 45 -2.63 12.27 4.29
N PRO A 46 -2.23 13.55 4.35
CA PRO A 46 -0.83 13.93 4.39
C PRO A 46 -0.05 13.27 5.54
N VAL A 47 1.17 12.86 5.25
CA VAL A 47 2.12 12.31 6.23
C VAL A 47 3.42 13.09 6.14
N TYR A 48 4.08 13.24 7.28
CA TYR A 48 5.25 14.08 7.46
C TYR A 48 6.36 13.27 8.15
N LEU A 49 7.61 13.57 7.81
CA LEU A 49 8.77 12.99 8.52
C LEU A 49 9.01 13.76 9.83
N GLY A 50 9.04 13.04 10.95
CA GLY A 50 9.13 13.59 12.29
C GLY A 50 8.04 14.61 12.60
N HIS A 51 8.39 15.63 13.38
CA HIS A 51 7.51 16.77 13.68
C HIS A 51 7.63 17.92 12.66
N SER A 52 8.08 17.62 11.43
CA SER A 52 8.28 18.64 10.40
C SER A 52 7.06 18.86 9.49
N ASP A 53 7.25 19.62 8.42
CA ASP A 53 6.34 19.78 7.28
C ASP A 53 6.84 19.04 6.03
N LYS A 54 7.92 18.25 6.14
CA LYS A 54 8.53 17.52 5.02
C LYS A 54 7.70 16.29 4.66
N ARG A 55 7.24 16.25 3.40
CA ARG A 55 6.37 15.19 2.83
C ARG A 55 7.06 14.33 1.76
N GLY A 56 8.38 14.48 1.64
CA GLY A 56 9.21 13.93 0.58
C GLY A 56 10.09 14.99 -0.08
N GLY A 57 10.85 14.58 -1.09
CA GLY A 57 11.78 15.42 -1.85
C GLY A 57 13.24 15.28 -1.39
N LEU A 58 14.03 16.31 -1.69
CA LEU A 58 15.43 16.39 -1.28
C LEU A 58 15.52 16.72 0.21
N ILE A 59 16.42 16.06 0.93
CA ILE A 59 16.66 16.31 2.36
C ILE A 59 18.13 16.07 2.70
N SER A 60 18.73 16.92 3.54
CA SER A 60 20.10 16.68 4.00
C SER A 60 20.17 15.39 4.82
N LYS A 61 21.30 14.68 4.79
CA LYS A 61 21.49 13.48 5.63
C LYS A 61 21.21 13.79 7.11
N SER A 62 21.71 14.91 7.61
CA SER A 62 21.55 15.32 9.02
C SER A 62 20.08 15.53 9.38
N ASP A 63 19.33 16.26 8.56
CA ASP A 63 17.90 16.48 8.81
C ASP A 63 17.11 15.17 8.72
N PHE A 64 17.45 14.32 7.75
CA PHE A 64 16.81 13.03 7.60
C PHE A 64 17.01 12.16 8.85
N ASP A 65 18.25 11.99 9.30
CA ASP A 65 18.55 11.17 10.48
C ASP A 65 17.89 11.74 11.75
N MET A 66 17.89 13.06 11.91
CA MET A 66 17.23 13.73 13.05
C MET A 66 15.71 13.50 13.04
N LEU A 67 15.05 13.72 11.90
CA LEU A 67 13.60 13.60 11.80
C LEU A 67 13.15 12.14 11.80
N LEU A 68 13.91 11.23 11.21
CA LEU A 68 13.63 9.79 11.22
C LEU A 68 13.60 9.21 12.63
N LYS A 69 14.44 9.72 13.55
CA LYS A 69 14.39 9.35 14.99
C LYS A 69 13.10 9.77 15.68
N GLN A 70 12.40 10.77 15.15
CA GLN A 70 11.12 11.24 15.67
C GLN A 70 9.93 10.44 15.07
N GLY A 71 10.18 9.53 14.13
CA GLY A 71 9.14 8.76 13.45
C GLY A 71 8.48 9.51 12.29
N ILE A 72 7.26 9.14 11.96
CA ILE A 72 6.39 9.82 10.99
C ILE A 72 5.12 10.32 11.68
N SER A 73 4.55 11.42 11.21
CA SER A 73 3.34 12.02 11.78
C SER A 73 2.31 12.33 10.70
N SER A 74 1.04 12.44 11.09
CA SER A 74 -0.04 12.73 10.14
C SER A 74 -1.06 13.70 10.72
N ARG A 75 -1.39 14.71 9.92
CA ARG A 75 -2.42 15.73 10.19
C ARG A 75 -3.11 16.12 8.89
N ASP A 76 -4.42 16.33 8.94
CA ASP A 76 -5.18 16.83 7.79
C ASP A 76 -5.13 18.36 7.67
N SER A 77 -5.75 18.90 6.62
CA SER A 77 -5.85 20.34 6.38
C SER A 77 -6.63 21.11 7.44
N SER A 78 -7.43 20.41 8.26
CA SER A 78 -8.22 20.97 9.35
C SER A 78 -7.50 20.85 10.69
N GLY A 79 -6.27 20.34 10.71
CA GLY A 79 -5.47 20.16 11.92
C GLY A 79 -5.83 18.91 12.74
N ASN A 80 -6.67 18.01 12.23
CA ASN A 80 -6.97 16.77 12.95
C ASN A 80 -5.77 15.83 12.85
N GLU A 81 -5.32 15.35 14.01
CA GLU A 81 -4.22 14.40 14.12
C GLU A 81 -4.69 12.95 13.92
N PHE A 82 -3.84 12.17 13.26
CA PHE A 82 -4.03 10.75 13.03
C PHE A 82 -2.90 9.98 13.71
N ASN A 83 -3.27 8.87 14.36
CA ASN A 83 -2.28 7.94 14.88
C ASN A 83 -1.78 7.06 13.72
N ILE A 84 -0.47 6.92 13.59
CA ILE A 84 0.12 5.96 12.66
C ILE A 84 -0.03 4.56 13.26
N VAL A 85 -0.63 3.66 12.50
CA VAL A 85 -0.80 2.25 12.89
C VAL A 85 0.39 1.42 12.43
N GLY A 86 0.90 1.72 11.24
CA GLY A 86 2.10 1.11 10.68
C GLY A 86 2.34 1.55 9.24
N PHE A 87 3.49 1.19 8.70
CA PHE A 87 3.93 1.57 7.36
C PHE A 87 5.03 0.64 6.86
N THR A 88 5.22 0.55 5.55
CA THR A 88 6.37 -0.10 4.94
C THR A 88 7.49 0.92 4.78
N PHE A 89 8.63 0.70 5.44
CA PHE A 89 9.84 1.47 5.21
C PHE A 89 10.71 0.75 4.19
N SER A 90 11.16 1.44 3.15
CA SER A 90 12.17 0.91 2.24
C SER A 90 13.34 1.87 2.08
N TYR A 91 14.56 1.37 2.20
CA TYR A 91 15.79 2.12 2.03
C TYR A 91 16.60 1.55 0.88
N VAL A 92 16.99 2.42 -0.06
CA VAL A 92 17.76 2.07 -1.24
C VAL A 92 19.14 2.69 -1.12
N GLN A 93 20.13 1.82 -0.90
CA GLN A 93 21.53 2.19 -0.79
C GLN A 93 22.26 1.86 -2.09
N ARG A 94 23.18 2.72 -2.52
CA ARG A 94 24.09 2.39 -3.63
C ARG A 94 25.41 1.86 -3.11
N ASN A 95 25.69 0.58 -3.36
CA ASN A 95 26.93 -0.07 -2.96
C ASN A 95 27.76 -0.48 -4.17
N LEU A 96 29.06 -0.68 -3.93
CA LEU A 96 30.04 -1.06 -4.93
C LEU A 96 30.30 -2.57 -4.82
N TYR A 97 30.14 -3.26 -5.93
CA TYR A 97 30.32 -4.71 -6.05
C TYR A 97 31.29 -5.02 -7.18
N GLU A 98 31.88 -6.21 -7.15
CA GLU A 98 32.64 -6.76 -8.27
C GLU A 98 31.74 -7.66 -9.12
N ASP A 99 31.83 -7.53 -10.44
CA ASP A 99 31.22 -8.47 -11.38
C ASP A 99 32.01 -9.78 -11.47
N SER A 100 31.54 -10.72 -12.30
CA SER A 100 32.17 -12.04 -12.46
C SER A 100 33.59 -12.01 -13.04
N VAL A 101 34.05 -10.87 -13.55
CA VAL A 101 35.40 -10.69 -14.11
C VAL A 101 36.22 -9.68 -13.31
N GLY A 102 35.77 -9.33 -12.10
CA GLY A 102 36.48 -8.45 -11.16
C GLY A 102 36.36 -6.95 -11.47
N ARG A 103 35.36 -6.53 -12.27
CA ARG A 103 35.13 -5.10 -12.53
C ARG A 103 34.14 -4.54 -11.52
N LEU A 104 34.44 -3.34 -11.03
CA LEU A 104 33.58 -2.64 -10.08
C LEU A 104 32.30 -2.12 -10.77
N MET A 105 31.16 -2.36 -10.14
CA MET A 105 29.85 -1.88 -10.57
C MET A 105 29.04 -1.37 -9.37
N ILE A 106 28.19 -0.35 -9.61
CA ILE A 106 27.28 0.17 -8.59
C ILE A 106 25.96 -0.60 -8.68
N VAL A 107 25.55 -1.22 -7.57
CA VAL A 107 24.29 -1.96 -7.46
C VAL A 107 23.44 -1.34 -6.34
N PRO A 108 22.14 -1.10 -6.58
CA PRO A 108 21.23 -0.68 -5.53
C PRO A 108 20.83 -1.87 -4.65
N ASP A 109 21.07 -1.75 -3.35
CA ASP A 109 20.58 -2.67 -2.34
C ASP A 109 19.31 -2.13 -1.71
N TYR A 110 18.36 -3.03 -1.45
CA TYR A 110 17.06 -2.70 -0.89
C TYR A 110 16.94 -3.33 0.49
N LEU A 111 16.73 -2.48 1.49
CA LEU A 111 16.20 -2.87 2.79
C LEU A 111 14.72 -2.51 2.80
N SER A 112 13.82 -3.45 3.14
CA SER A 112 12.39 -3.18 3.26
C SER A 112 11.82 -3.91 4.46
N GLU A 113 11.06 -3.19 5.29
CA GLU A 113 10.44 -3.76 6.50
C GLU A 113 9.13 -3.05 6.82
N TYR A 114 8.14 -3.84 7.27
CA TYR A 114 6.93 -3.29 7.84
C TYR A 114 7.17 -2.85 9.28
N CYS A 115 6.94 -1.57 9.55
CA CYS A 115 7.10 -0.94 10.85
C CYS A 115 5.72 -0.79 11.51
N THR A 116 5.55 -1.35 12.70
CA THR A 116 4.36 -1.13 13.53
C THR A 116 4.49 0.18 14.31
N GLY A 117 3.46 1.02 14.27
CA GLY A 117 3.47 2.34 14.88
C GLY A 117 4.05 3.42 13.97
N ASP A 118 4.59 4.48 14.57
CA ASP A 118 5.10 5.68 13.89
C ASP A 118 6.62 5.69 13.68
N THR A 119 7.34 4.75 14.26
CA THR A 119 8.80 4.68 14.26
C THR A 119 9.31 3.43 13.56
N LEU A 120 10.56 3.46 13.14
CA LEU A 120 11.23 2.29 12.60
C LEU A 120 11.37 1.20 13.67
N THR A 121 11.33 -0.06 13.25
CA THR A 121 11.61 -1.17 14.16
C THR A 121 13.04 -1.10 14.70
N PRO A 122 13.34 -1.73 15.85
CA PRO A 122 14.70 -1.85 16.35
C PRO A 122 15.67 -2.48 15.35
N ALA A 123 15.20 -3.42 14.52
CA ALA A 123 16.03 -4.09 13.52
C ALA A 123 16.62 -3.11 12.49
N VAL A 124 15.80 -2.16 12.02
CA VAL A 124 16.24 -1.10 11.10
C VAL A 124 16.96 0.03 11.84
N SER A 125 16.34 0.55 12.90
CA SER A 125 16.79 1.78 13.57
C SER A 125 18.16 1.65 14.22
N ASN A 126 18.57 0.46 14.63
CA ASN A 126 19.91 0.25 15.22
C ASN A 126 21.06 0.59 14.26
N ASN A 127 20.86 0.40 12.95
CA ASN A 127 21.94 0.52 11.97
C ASN A 127 21.71 1.63 10.94
N ILE A 128 20.45 1.99 10.64
CA ILE A 128 20.12 2.89 9.53
C ILE A 128 20.87 4.24 9.61
N TYR A 129 21.00 4.80 10.81
CA TYR A 129 21.64 6.11 11.02
C TYR A 129 23.16 6.10 10.75
N ALA A 130 23.79 4.93 10.82
CA ALA A 130 25.21 4.77 10.53
C ALA A 130 25.48 4.52 9.04
N ILE A 131 24.50 3.94 8.33
CA ILE A 131 24.66 3.53 6.92
C ILE A 131 24.09 4.55 5.94
N THR A 132 23.35 5.56 6.39
CA THR A 132 22.75 6.54 5.48
C THR A 132 23.83 7.32 4.71
N LYS A 133 23.68 7.45 3.39
CA LYS A 133 24.65 8.20 2.57
C LYS A 133 23.95 9.18 1.64
N GLN A 134 24.75 10.14 1.15
CA GLN A 134 24.30 11.06 0.13
C GLN A 134 23.83 10.29 -1.10
N SER A 135 22.70 10.74 -1.66
CA SER A 135 22.05 10.22 -2.85
C SER A 135 21.30 8.88 -2.67
N ASP A 136 21.32 8.30 -1.47
CA ASP A 136 20.43 7.19 -1.14
C ASP A 136 18.97 7.66 -1.09
N THR A 137 18.05 6.70 -1.16
CA THR A 137 16.61 7.02 -1.20
C THR A 137 15.85 6.23 -0.15
N ALA A 138 15.02 6.94 0.62
CA ALA A 138 14.09 6.33 1.58
C ALA A 138 12.65 6.48 1.10
N TYR A 139 11.86 5.43 1.27
CA TYR A 139 10.44 5.36 0.94
C TYR A 139 9.64 4.98 2.19
N PHE A 140 8.46 5.60 2.31
CA PHE A 140 7.44 5.28 3.31
C PHE A 140 6.16 5.00 2.56
N ASP A 141 5.77 3.74 2.49
CA ASP A 141 4.62 3.26 1.72
C ASP A 141 3.64 2.53 2.65
N ASP A 142 2.46 2.17 2.12
CA ASP A 142 1.42 1.42 2.83
C ASP A 142 1.08 1.98 4.23
N ILE A 143 1.05 3.31 4.35
CA ILE A 143 0.90 4.00 5.63
C ILE A 143 -0.55 3.86 6.11
N LEU A 144 -0.74 3.11 7.18
CA LEU A 144 -2.03 2.90 7.82
C LEU A 144 -2.23 3.90 8.94
N LEU A 145 -3.38 4.56 8.92
CA LEU A 145 -3.73 5.60 9.88
C LEU A 145 -5.01 5.25 10.63
N ARG A 146 -5.12 5.78 11.85
CA ARG A 146 -6.35 5.76 12.63
C ARG A 146 -6.64 7.15 13.16
N ARG A 147 -7.81 7.70 12.85
CA ARG A 147 -8.23 9.00 13.37
C ARG A 147 -8.33 8.95 14.89
N ARG A 148 -7.69 9.89 15.58
CA ARG A 148 -7.61 9.86 17.06
C ARG A 148 -8.98 9.99 17.74
N LYS A 149 -9.91 10.74 17.12
CA LYS A 149 -11.22 11.06 17.69
C LYS A 149 -12.19 9.87 17.76
N ASP A 150 -12.25 9.04 16.71
CA ASP A 150 -13.29 8.02 16.56
C ASP A 150 -12.76 6.66 16.09
N GLY A 151 -11.45 6.52 15.90
CA GLY A 151 -10.85 5.25 15.52
C GLY A 151 -11.07 4.86 14.06
N MET A 152 -11.63 5.73 13.21
CA MET A 152 -11.83 5.41 11.80
C MET A 152 -10.48 5.21 11.09
N GLY A 153 -10.38 4.12 10.33
CA GLY A 153 -9.21 3.81 9.51
C GLY A 153 -9.08 4.76 8.33
N ALA A 154 -7.85 5.15 8.00
CA ALA A 154 -7.51 5.95 6.84
C ALA A 154 -6.15 5.50 6.26
N TYR A 155 -5.83 5.98 5.06
CA TYR A 155 -4.55 5.74 4.41
C TYR A 155 -3.74 7.03 4.32
N GLY A 156 -2.48 6.94 4.69
CA GLY A 156 -1.52 8.03 4.58
C GLY A 156 -0.90 8.08 3.19
N LYS A 157 -0.61 9.29 2.72
CA LYS A 157 0.12 9.49 1.47
C LYS A 157 1.58 9.05 1.67
N GLY A 158 2.07 8.19 0.77
CA GLY A 158 3.46 7.76 0.80
C GLY A 158 4.45 8.91 0.62
N MET A 159 5.66 8.73 1.17
CA MET A 159 6.74 9.72 1.11
C MET A 159 7.98 9.12 0.46
N LYS A 160 8.70 9.93 -0.31
CA LYS A 160 9.99 9.58 -0.91
C LYS A 160 11.01 10.66 -0.59
N PHE A 161 12.12 10.28 0.03
CA PHE A 161 13.22 11.18 0.36
C PHE A 161 14.47 10.77 -0.38
N ILE A 162 15.14 11.73 -1.03
CA ILE A 162 16.46 11.53 -1.63
C ILE A 162 17.45 12.33 -0.78
N LEU A 163 18.41 11.62 -0.19
CA LEU A 163 19.37 12.23 0.71
C LEU A 163 20.35 13.10 -0.09
N THR A 164 20.60 14.30 0.39
CA THR A 164 21.62 15.20 -0.14
C THR A 164 22.74 15.34 0.88
N LYS A 165 23.80 16.04 0.46
CA LYS A 165 24.89 16.44 1.34
C LYS A 165 24.36 17.25 2.53
#